data_AF-A0A372K849-F1
#
_entry.id   AF-A0A372K849-F1
#
_cell.length_a   1.000
_cell.length_b   1.000
_cell.length_c   1.000
_cell.angle_alpha   90.00
_cell.angle_beta   90.00
_cell.angle_gamma   90.00
#
_symmetry.space_group_name_H-M   'P 1'
#
loop_
_entity.id
_entity.type
_entity.pdbx_description
1 polymer ?
#
loop_
_entity_poly.entity_id
_entity_poly.type
_entity_poly.pdbx_seq_one_letter_code
_entity_poly.pdbx_strand_id
1 'polypeptide(L)'
;MDEQKRQSMIAYLRRKMAKVGIKLGDVAAAIAEERTRQKAARYRSAFGDTWDGKGDMPQWLRQATSAGQSLSHFAIEKASTPVSRARAATDWSRDPFAGTRLATVRAS
;
A
#
# COMPACT_ATOMS: atom_id res chain seq x y z
N MET A 1 3.10 -23.70 6.50
CA MET A 1 3.56 -23.66 5.09
C MET A 1 4.90 -24.36 5.04
N ASP A 2 4.88 -25.59 4.53
CA ASP A 2 5.93 -26.58 4.67
C ASP A 2 7.21 -26.13 3.95
N GLU A 3 8.34 -26.16 4.65
CA GLU A 3 9.65 -25.85 4.06
C GLU A 3 9.90 -26.71 2.81
N GLN A 4 9.44 -27.96 2.84
CA GLN A 4 9.49 -28.88 1.72
C GLN A 4 8.71 -28.40 0.49
N LYS A 5 7.55 -27.72 0.66
CA LYS A 5 6.79 -27.11 -0.45
C LYS A 5 7.53 -25.91 -1.05
N ARG A 6 8.24 -25.12 -0.21
CA ARG A 6 9.07 -24.02 -0.71
C ARG A 6 10.23 -24.55 -1.53
N GLN A 7 10.94 -25.55 -1.01
CA GLN A 7 12.07 -26.17 -1.71
C GLN A 7 11.65 -26.83 -3.03
N SER A 8 10.50 -27.51 -3.05
CA SER A 8 9.97 -28.11 -4.29
C SER A 8 9.59 -27.05 -5.33
N MET A 9 9.01 -25.92 -4.91
CA MET A 9 8.69 -24.79 -5.77
C MET A 9 9.96 -24.16 -6.36
N ILE A 10 11.00 -23.97 -5.53
CA ILE A 10 12.29 -23.43 -5.97
C ILE A 10 12.93 -24.37 -7.01
N ALA A 11 12.93 -25.68 -6.76
CA ALA A 11 13.48 -26.65 -7.69
C ALA A 11 12.70 -26.67 -9.02
N TYR A 12 11.38 -26.57 -8.96
CA TYR A 12 10.53 -26.45 -10.15
C TYR A 12 10.86 -25.19 -10.97
N LEU A 13 10.94 -24.03 -10.32
CA LEU A 13 11.27 -22.77 -10.97
C LEU A 13 12.66 -22.81 -11.62
N ARG A 14 13.66 -23.38 -10.95
CA ARG A 14 15.01 -23.55 -11.51
C ARG A 14 15.02 -24.39 -12.78
N ARG A 15 14.31 -25.53 -12.79
CA ARG A 15 14.15 -26.36 -14.00
C ARG A 15 13.44 -25.60 -15.11
N LYS A 16 12.41 -24.83 -14.77
CA LYS A 16 11.67 -24.04 -15.76
C LYS A 16 12.55 -22.94 -16.36
N MET A 17 13.32 -22.22 -15.54
CA MET A 17 14.29 -21.21 -15.99
C MET A 17 15.32 -21.81 -16.95
N ALA A 18 15.87 -22.98 -16.63
CA ALA A 18 16.80 -23.68 -17.51
C ALA A 18 16.17 -24.05 -18.87
N LYS A 19 14.91 -24.51 -18.89
CA LYS A 19 14.18 -24.84 -20.12
C LYS A 19 13.99 -23.64 -21.06
N VAL A 20 13.84 -22.43 -20.51
CA VAL A 20 13.61 -21.21 -21.28
C VAL A 20 14.86 -20.36 -21.46
N GLY A 21 16.03 -20.83 -20.98
CA GLY A 21 17.31 -20.14 -21.13
C GLY A 21 17.47 -18.89 -20.25
N ILE A 22 16.65 -18.71 -19.21
CA ILE A 22 16.77 -17.59 -18.27
C ILE A 22 17.85 -17.90 -17.25
N LYS A 23 18.86 -17.03 -17.10
CA LYS A 23 19.89 -17.19 -16.06
C LYS A 23 19.40 -16.60 -14.74
N LEU A 24 19.92 -17.13 -13.64
CA LEU A 24 19.61 -16.61 -12.30
C LEU A 24 20.03 -15.14 -12.15
N GLY A 25 21.13 -14.74 -12.82
CA GLY A 25 21.59 -13.36 -12.87
C GLY A 25 20.58 -12.41 -13.52
N ASP A 26 19.91 -12.83 -14.59
CA ASP A 26 18.91 -12.01 -15.29
C ASP A 26 17.68 -11.77 -14.40
N VAL A 27 17.24 -12.80 -13.66
CA VAL A 27 16.16 -12.68 -12.68
C VAL A 27 16.56 -11.74 -11.54
N ALA A 28 17.79 -11.86 -11.04
CA ALA A 28 18.29 -10.98 -9.99
C ALA A 28 18.38 -9.52 -10.47
N ALA A 29 18.84 -9.29 -11.70
CA ALA A 29 18.90 -7.97 -12.33
C ALA A 29 17.49 -7.36 -12.48
N ALA A 30 16.53 -8.12 -13.04
CA ALA A 30 15.15 -7.66 -13.21
C ALA A 30 14.50 -7.28 -11.86
N ILE A 31 14.72 -8.07 -10.80
CA ILE A 31 14.24 -7.76 -9.46
C ILE A 31 14.91 -6.50 -8.89
N ALA A 32 16.21 -6.32 -9.14
CA ALA A 32 16.94 -5.13 -8.69
C ALA A 32 16.43 -3.87 -9.41
N GLU A 33 16.26 -3.92 -10.73
CA GLU A 33 15.69 -2.83 -11.53
C GLU A 33 14.28 -2.47 -11.07
N GLU A 34 13.42 -3.47 -10.85
CA GLU A 34 12.08 -3.24 -10.32
C GLU A 34 12.12 -2.61 -8.94
N ARG A 35 13.01 -3.05 -8.04
CA ARG A 35 13.21 -2.40 -6.74
C ARG A 35 13.70 -0.96 -6.87
N THR A 36 14.57 -0.66 -7.83
CA THR A 36 15.00 0.74 -8.07
C THR A 36 13.85 1.60 -8.58
N ARG A 37 13.01 1.06 -9.48
CA ARG A 37 11.80 1.74 -9.96
C ARG A 37 10.79 1.97 -8.84
N GLN A 38 10.59 0.99 -7.96
CA GLN A 38 9.74 1.11 -6.77
C GLN A 38 10.29 2.12 -5.76
N LYS A 39 11.61 2.21 -5.59
CA LYS A 39 12.23 3.25 -4.75
C LYS A 39 12.09 4.65 -5.35
N ALA A 40 12.08 4.76 -6.67
CA ALA A 40 11.84 6.02 -7.36
C ALA A 40 10.36 6.44 -7.31
N ALA A 41 9.44 5.49 -7.16
CA ALA A 41 8.03 5.78 -6.97
C ALA A 41 7.80 6.51 -5.63
N ARG A 42 7.12 7.66 -5.70
CA ARG A 42 6.79 8.49 -4.53
C ARG A 42 5.40 8.17 -4.00
N TYR A 43 4.50 7.71 -4.87
CA TYR A 43 3.11 7.39 -4.56
C TYR A 43 2.74 5.98 -5.05
N ARG A 44 1.88 5.27 -4.31
CA ARG A 44 1.37 3.92 -4.61
C ARG A 44 -0.11 3.79 -4.30
N SER A 45 -0.84 3.19 -5.22
CA SER A 45 -2.25 2.81 -5.11
C SER A 45 -2.42 1.46 -4.38
N ALA A 46 -3.60 1.23 -3.79
CA ALA A 46 -3.98 -0.04 -3.20
C ALA A 46 -3.94 -1.21 -4.21
N PHE A 47 -4.14 -0.91 -5.50
CA PHE A 47 -4.10 -1.89 -6.59
C PHE A 47 -2.68 -2.17 -7.12
N GLY A 48 -1.67 -1.51 -6.57
CA GLY A 48 -0.26 -1.73 -6.94
C GLY A 48 0.29 -0.75 -7.97
N ASP A 49 -0.53 0.15 -8.53
CA ASP A 49 -0.04 1.24 -9.39
C ASP A 49 0.92 2.15 -8.60
N THR A 50 1.97 2.63 -9.27
CA THR A 50 2.95 3.53 -8.66
C THR A 50 3.19 4.75 -9.52
N TRP A 51 3.54 5.86 -8.88
CA TRP A 51 3.86 7.11 -9.56
C TRP A 51 5.03 7.81 -8.87
N ASP A 52 6.04 8.20 -9.63
CA ASP A 52 7.25 8.87 -9.15
C ASP A 52 7.06 10.39 -8.94
N GLY A 53 5.88 10.92 -9.23
CA GLY A 53 5.56 12.34 -9.08
C GLY A 53 6.05 13.21 -10.23
N LYS A 54 6.64 12.62 -11.29
CA LYS A 54 7.00 13.33 -12.52
C LYS A 54 6.00 13.02 -13.63
N GLY A 55 5.81 14.00 -14.52
CA GLY A 55 4.88 13.88 -15.65
C GLY A 55 3.41 13.99 -15.24
N ASP A 56 2.54 13.51 -16.13
CA ASP A 56 1.09 13.55 -15.92
C ASP A 56 0.62 12.68 -14.75
N MET A 57 -0.31 13.24 -13.98
CA MET A 57 -0.89 12.53 -12.85
C MET A 57 -1.78 11.39 -13.33
N PRO A 58 -1.52 10.14 -12.90
CA PRO A 58 -2.28 8.98 -13.38
C PRO A 58 -3.75 9.07 -12.94
N GLN A 59 -4.61 8.39 -13.70
CA GLN A 59 -6.06 8.47 -13.50
C GLN A 59 -6.48 8.04 -12.09
N TRP A 60 -5.86 7.00 -11.52
CA TRP A 60 -6.16 6.54 -10.16
C TRP A 60 -5.91 7.62 -9.10
N LEU A 61 -4.85 8.42 -9.25
CA LEU A 61 -4.50 9.48 -8.30
C LEU A 61 -5.38 10.72 -8.50
N ARG A 62 -5.73 11.04 -9.75
CA ARG A 62 -6.74 12.06 -10.08
C ARG A 62 -8.09 11.74 -9.45
N GLN A 63 -8.60 10.52 -9.68
CA GLN A 63 -9.88 10.08 -9.13
C GLN A 63 -9.89 10.09 -7.60
N ALA A 64 -8.82 9.60 -6.96
CA ALA A 64 -8.71 9.63 -5.50
C ALA A 64 -8.68 11.05 -4.93
N THR A 65 -7.93 11.95 -5.58
CA THR A 65 -7.86 13.36 -5.17
C THR A 65 -9.21 14.06 -5.37
N SER A 66 -9.90 13.80 -6.48
CA SER A 66 -11.27 14.27 -6.73
C SER A 66 -12.28 13.72 -5.71
N ALA A 67 -12.05 12.52 -5.18
CA ALA A 67 -12.83 11.94 -4.09
C ALA A 67 -12.47 12.52 -2.70
N GLY A 68 -11.55 13.49 -2.62
CA GLY A 68 -11.15 14.15 -1.38
C GLY A 68 -10.04 13.45 -0.60
N GLN A 69 -9.42 12.40 -1.17
CA GLN A 69 -8.25 11.77 -0.55
C GLN A 69 -7.00 12.62 -0.77
N SER A 70 -6.14 12.69 0.24
CA SER A 70 -4.88 13.44 0.14
C SER A 70 -3.80 12.63 -0.55
N LEU A 71 -2.93 13.30 -1.31
CA LEU A 71 -1.77 12.68 -1.97
C LEU A 71 -0.86 11.94 -0.96
N SER A 72 -0.77 12.44 0.27
CA SER A 72 0.00 11.82 1.36
C SER A 72 -0.50 10.42 1.73
N HIS A 73 -1.79 10.12 1.51
CA HIS A 73 -2.34 8.78 1.74
C HIS A 73 -1.69 7.73 0.85
N PHE A 74 -1.22 8.16 -0.32
CA PHE A 74 -0.58 7.29 -1.31
C PHE A 74 0.94 7.31 -1.23
N ALA A 75 1.56 8.16 -0.40
CA ALA A 75 3.01 8.29 -0.38
C ALA A 75 3.71 6.99 0.12
N ILE A 76 4.75 6.55 -0.60
CA ILE A 76 5.54 5.35 -0.27
C ILE A 76 6.66 5.68 0.74
N GLU A 77 7.17 6.92 0.72
CA GLU A 77 8.16 7.37 1.70
C GLU A 77 7.52 7.48 3.10
N LYS A 78 8.35 7.27 4.14
CA LYS A 78 7.97 7.45 5.54
C LYS A 78 7.61 8.91 5.83
N ALA A 79 6.44 9.34 5.41
CA ALA A 79 5.78 10.54 5.91
C ALA A 79 4.37 10.16 6.35
N SER A 80 4.32 9.29 7.35
CA SER A 80 3.38 9.51 8.44
C SER A 80 3.91 8.86 9.70
N THR A 81 4.71 9.61 10.47
CA THR A 81 4.17 9.94 11.79
C THR A 81 2.78 10.47 11.50
N PRO A 82 1.72 9.77 11.89
CA PRO A 82 0.43 10.38 11.76
C PRO A 82 0.52 11.63 12.65
N VAL A 83 0.62 12.80 12.03
CA VAL A 83 -0.40 13.80 12.30
C VAL A 83 -1.70 13.10 11.90
N SER A 84 -2.15 12.15 12.75
CA SER A 84 -3.22 12.40 13.69
C SER A 84 -3.46 13.90 13.64
N ARG A 85 -4.17 14.33 12.60
CA ARG A 85 -5.08 15.45 12.68
C ARG A 85 -5.66 15.24 14.05
N ALA A 86 -5.15 16.06 14.99
CA ALA A 86 -5.29 15.84 16.41
C ALA A 86 -6.67 15.24 16.57
N ARG A 87 -6.78 14.04 17.18
CA ARG A 87 -8.07 13.56 17.69
C ARG A 87 -8.71 14.84 18.17
N ALA A 88 -9.63 15.38 17.38
CA ALA A 88 -10.23 16.65 17.72
C ALA A 88 -10.73 16.27 19.10
N ALA A 89 -10.23 16.95 20.11
CA ALA A 89 -10.68 16.78 21.47
C ALA A 89 -12.16 17.13 21.35
N THR A 90 -12.92 16.13 20.96
CA THR A 90 -14.35 16.18 20.77
C THR A 90 -14.68 16.16 22.22
N ASP A 91 -14.88 17.33 22.76
CA ASP A 91 -15.31 17.51 24.12
C ASP A 91 -16.68 16.84 24.17
N TRP A 92 -16.72 15.54 24.42
CA TRP A 92 -17.94 14.74 24.55
C TRP A 92 -18.82 15.31 25.67
N SER A 93 -18.24 16.15 26.55
CA SER A 93 -18.93 16.96 27.55
C SER A 93 -19.86 18.03 26.94
N ARG A 94 -19.66 18.42 25.67
CA ARG A 94 -20.50 19.34 24.89
C ARG A 94 -21.36 18.65 23.84
N ASP A 95 -21.46 17.32 23.87
CA ASP A 95 -22.35 16.60 22.97
C ASP A 95 -23.81 16.72 23.48
N PRO A 96 -24.77 17.22 22.67
CA PRO A 96 -26.15 17.43 23.10
C PRO A 96 -26.93 16.12 23.33
N PHE A 97 -26.33 14.97 23.00
CA PHE A 97 -26.92 13.64 23.18
C PHE A 97 -26.18 12.80 24.24
N ALA A 98 -25.07 13.28 24.80
CA ALA A 98 -24.35 12.60 25.89
C ALA A 98 -25.26 12.46 27.12
N GLY A 99 -25.55 11.22 27.52
CA GLY A 99 -26.48 10.88 28.61
C GLY A 99 -27.92 10.60 28.17
N THR A 100 -28.24 10.73 26.88
CA THR A 100 -29.55 10.35 26.35
C THR A 100 -29.61 8.85 26.00
N ARG A 101 -30.81 8.26 26.00
CA ARG A 101 -31.03 6.83 25.72
C ARG A 101 -30.62 6.38 24.31
N LEU A 102 -30.28 7.32 23.42
CA LEU A 102 -29.79 7.06 22.07
C LEU A 102 -28.28 6.70 22.05
N ALA A 103 -27.55 6.96 23.14
CA ALA A 103 -26.10 6.72 23.21
C ALA A 103 -25.72 5.23 23.38
N THR A 104 -26.68 4.36 23.73
CA THR A 104 -26.40 2.95 24.00
C THR A 104 -27.27 2.06 23.12
N VAL A 105 -26.79 1.75 21.91
CA VAL A 105 -27.37 0.64 21.14
C VAL A 105 -26.91 -0.65 21.82
N ARG A 106 -27.76 -1.21 22.68
CA ARG A 106 -27.62 -2.60 23.13
C ARG A 106 -28.03 -3.48 21.95
N ALA A 107 -27.04 -4.06 21.28
CA ALA A 107 -27.32 -5.17 20.38
C ALA A 107 -27.98 -6.29 21.20
N SER A 108 -29.17 -6.69 20.76
CA SER A 108 -29.95 -7.80 21.34
C SER A 108 -29.33 -9.15 21.03
#